data_AF-A0A2R5L0J2-F1
#
_entry.id   AF-A0A2R5L0J2-F1
#
_cell.length_a   1.000
_cell.length_b   1.000
_cell.length_c   1.000
_cell.angle_alpha   90.00
_cell.angle_beta   90.00
_cell.angle_gamma   90.00
#
_symmetry.space_group_name_H-M   'P 1'
#
loop_
_entity.id
_entity.type
_entity.pdbx_description
1 polymer ?
#
loop_
_entity_poly.entity_id
_entity_poly.type
_entity_poly.pdbx_seq_one_letter_code
_entity_poly.pdbx_strand_id
1 'polypeptide(L)'
;CHRSGLKNSAFNLAAMLMRPENRSQIDEKYRKKIEAIVRKPQKGRGEEEEERSPCPYCGESDIVGTTLQCHKCQRQLPYCIASGRHIVSNDVTFCPECEFPALRSELTKFADDGEGCPMCGSDIKAEQLTVAGDWQAKIEAHLSD
;
A
#
# COMPACT_ATOMS: atom_id res chain seq x y z
N CYS A 1 4.66 9.04 -12.72
CA CYS A 1 3.38 9.73 -12.44
C CYS A 1 2.57 10.04 -13.70
N HIS A 2 2.93 11.05 -14.52
CA HIS A 2 2.04 11.50 -15.62
C HIS A 2 1.68 10.42 -16.66
N ARG A 3 2.62 9.55 -17.04
CA ARG A 3 2.37 8.44 -17.99
C ARG A 3 1.55 7.31 -17.35
N SER A 4 1.71 7.12 -16.05
CA SER A 4 1.07 6.05 -15.26
C SER A 4 -0.32 6.43 -14.73
N GLY A 5 -0.96 7.48 -15.27
CA GLY A 5 -2.29 7.91 -14.82
C GLY A 5 -2.34 8.77 -13.56
N LEU A 6 -1.25 8.86 -12.78
CA LEU A 6 -1.17 9.68 -11.56
C LEU A 6 -1.01 11.18 -11.90
N LYS A 7 -2.11 11.81 -12.33
CA LYS A 7 -2.13 13.19 -12.86
C LYS A 7 -2.00 14.26 -11.78
N ASN A 8 -2.63 14.08 -10.62
CA ASN A 8 -2.56 15.03 -9.51
C ASN A 8 -1.16 15.02 -8.88
N SER A 9 -0.62 13.84 -8.61
CA SER A 9 0.75 13.64 -8.14
C SER A 9 1.77 14.21 -9.12
N ALA A 10 1.59 13.98 -10.42
CA ALA A 10 2.45 14.57 -11.46
C ALA A 10 2.41 16.10 -11.45
N PHE A 11 1.22 16.69 -11.29
CA PHE A 11 1.07 18.13 -11.20
C PHE A 11 1.75 18.69 -9.95
N ASN A 12 1.52 18.10 -8.77
CA ASN A 12 2.09 18.55 -7.51
C ASN A 12 3.63 18.53 -7.53
N LEU A 13 4.21 17.43 -8.02
CA LEU A 13 5.67 17.31 -8.19
C LEU A 13 6.21 18.30 -9.22
N ALA A 14 5.53 18.45 -10.37
CA ALA A 14 5.93 19.40 -11.39
C ALA A 14 5.87 20.86 -10.89
N ALA A 15 4.84 21.21 -10.10
CA ALA A 15 4.71 22.51 -9.48
C ALA A 15 5.83 22.77 -8.46
N MET A 16 6.21 21.76 -7.67
CA MET A 16 7.36 21.83 -6.75
C MET A 16 8.70 22.02 -7.48
N LEU A 17 8.90 21.32 -8.61
CA LEU A 17 10.11 21.44 -9.43
C LEU A 17 10.22 22.81 -10.11
N MET A 18 9.09 23.42 -10.49
CA MET A 18 9.08 24.74 -11.14
C MET A 18 9.26 25.92 -10.18
N ARG A 19 9.34 25.67 -8.87
CA ARG A 19 9.65 26.71 -7.88
C ARG A 19 11.07 27.30 -8.13
N PRO A 20 11.31 28.58 -7.86
CA PRO A 20 12.57 29.26 -8.21
C PRO A 20 13.83 28.56 -7.69
N GLU A 21 13.74 27.93 -6.53
CA GLU A 21 14.85 27.25 -5.85
C GLU A 21 15.32 25.99 -6.58
N ASN A 22 14.37 25.30 -7.24
CA ASN A 22 14.62 24.04 -7.96
C ASN A 22 14.74 24.26 -9.47
N ARG A 23 14.14 25.31 -10.02
CA ARG A 23 14.00 25.52 -11.47
C ARG A 23 15.32 25.68 -12.20
N SER A 24 16.33 26.29 -11.55
CA SER A 24 17.68 26.46 -12.12
C SER A 24 18.46 25.15 -12.23
N GLN A 25 18.08 24.13 -11.46
CA GLN A 25 18.73 22.82 -11.43
C GLN A 25 18.13 21.87 -12.49
N ILE A 26 17.10 22.29 -13.22
CA ILE A 26 16.42 21.50 -14.25
C ILE A 26 17.05 21.81 -15.60
N ASP A 27 17.56 20.77 -16.26
CA ASP A 27 18.03 20.85 -17.64
C ASP A 27 16.92 21.36 -18.58
N GLU A 28 17.29 22.29 -19.45
CA GLU A 28 16.39 22.96 -20.40
C GLU A 28 15.64 21.94 -21.30
N LYS A 29 16.22 20.76 -21.56
CA LYS A 29 15.55 19.68 -22.32
C LYS A 29 14.29 19.13 -21.64
N TYR A 30 14.20 19.21 -20.31
CA TYR A 30 13.06 18.72 -19.52
C TYR A 30 12.16 19.84 -19.02
N ARG A 31 12.70 21.05 -18.87
CA ARG A 31 12.00 22.23 -18.34
C ARG A 31 10.68 22.51 -19.05
N LYS A 32 10.69 22.54 -20.40
CA LYS A 32 9.47 22.79 -21.20
C LYS A 32 8.39 21.73 -20.99
N LYS A 33 8.78 20.46 -20.78
CA LYS A 33 7.84 19.36 -20.54
C LYS A 33 7.20 19.46 -19.16
N ILE A 34 7.98 19.81 -18.15
CA ILE A 34 7.50 20.00 -16.77
C ILE A 34 6.57 21.21 -16.70
N GLU A 35 6.93 22.32 -17.36
CA GLU A 35 6.11 23.53 -17.42
C GLU A 35 4.74 23.28 -18.10
N ALA A 36 4.71 22.46 -19.15
CA ALA A 36 3.47 22.07 -19.81
C ALA A 36 2.50 21.31 -18.88
N ILE A 37 3.03 20.48 -17.97
CA ILE A 37 2.22 19.73 -16.98
C ILE A 37 1.58 20.70 -15.98
N VAL A 38 2.31 21.71 -15.51
CA VAL A 38 1.80 22.72 -14.57
C VAL A 38 0.78 23.66 -15.24
N ARG A 39 1.01 24.05 -16.49
CA ARG A 39 0.12 24.98 -17.22
C ARG A 39 -1.21 24.37 -17.65
N LYS A 40 -1.28 23.06 -17.84
CA LYS A 40 -2.51 22.33 -18.23
C LYS A 40 -2.84 21.26 -17.19
N PRO A 41 -3.31 21.65 -16.00
CA PRO A 41 -3.78 20.67 -15.03
C PRO A 41 -4.97 19.93 -15.63
N GLN A 42 -4.84 18.60 -15.75
CA GLN A 42 -5.91 17.75 -16.27
C GLN A 42 -7.01 17.61 -15.20
N LYS A 43 -7.88 18.62 -15.07
CA LYS A 43 -9.09 18.55 -14.24
C LYS A 43 -10.04 17.51 -14.84
N GLY A 44 -10.42 16.49 -14.06
CA GLY A 44 -11.47 15.54 -14.43
C GLY A 44 -11.04 14.09 -14.68
N ARG A 45 -9.76 13.74 -14.53
CA ARG A 45 -9.33 12.35 -14.32
C ARG A 45 -8.66 12.28 -12.95
N GLY A 46 -9.49 12.16 -11.92
CA GLY A 46 -9.00 11.92 -10.57
C GLY A 46 -8.11 10.68 -10.55
N GLU A 47 -7.06 10.71 -9.76
CA GLU A 47 -6.40 9.48 -9.33
C GLU A 47 -7.49 8.65 -8.63
N GLU A 48 -7.56 7.35 -8.94
CA GLU A 48 -8.49 6.47 -8.23
C GLU A 48 -8.20 6.60 -6.74
N GLU A 49 -9.22 6.93 -5.96
CA GLU A 49 -9.06 7.09 -4.52
C GLU A 49 -8.67 5.72 -3.95
N GLU A 50 -7.54 5.69 -3.24
CA GLU A 50 -7.06 4.45 -2.64
C GLU A 50 -8.14 3.84 -1.75
N GLU A 51 -8.31 2.52 -1.87
CA GLU A 51 -9.28 1.78 -1.06
C GLU A 51 -9.01 1.99 0.42
N ARG A 52 -10.10 2.19 1.17
CA ARG A 52 -10.07 2.37 2.61
C ARG A 52 -10.69 1.16 3.28
N SER A 53 -10.13 0.81 4.43
CA SER A 53 -10.61 -0.30 5.25
C SER A 53 -10.56 0.05 6.74
N PRO A 54 -11.40 -0.58 7.56
CA PRO A 54 -11.44 -0.32 8.99
C PRO A 54 -10.14 -0.77 9.67
N CYS A 55 -9.72 -0.01 10.69
CA CYS A 55 -8.60 -0.37 11.54
C CYS A 55 -8.79 -1.77 12.13
N PRO A 56 -7.82 -2.70 11.98
CA PRO A 56 -7.95 -4.06 12.50
C PRO A 56 -8.04 -4.08 14.04
N TYR A 57 -7.50 -3.07 14.71
CA TYR A 57 -7.46 -3.02 16.16
C TYR A 57 -8.66 -2.35 16.84
N CYS A 58 -9.16 -1.24 16.31
CA CYS A 58 -10.27 -0.50 16.93
C CYS A 58 -11.56 -0.54 16.11
N GLY A 59 -11.52 -0.92 14.83
CA GLY A 59 -12.69 -0.98 13.94
C GLY A 59 -13.34 0.37 13.60
N GLU A 60 -13.02 1.44 14.32
CA GLU A 60 -13.77 2.70 14.30
C GLU A 60 -13.26 3.75 13.32
N SER A 61 -12.10 3.54 12.70
CA SER A 61 -11.50 4.48 11.75
C SER A 61 -11.34 3.81 10.39
N ASP A 62 -11.77 4.51 9.35
CA ASP A 62 -11.55 4.10 7.96
C ASP A 62 -10.19 4.63 7.49
N ILE A 63 -9.27 3.71 7.20
CA ILE A 63 -7.85 3.99 6.99
C ILE A 63 -7.52 3.66 5.54
N VAL A 64 -6.74 4.52 4.89
CA VAL A 64 -6.24 4.26 3.53
C VAL A 64 -5.38 2.99 3.55
N GLY A 65 -5.56 2.07 2.59
CA GLY A 65 -4.89 0.78 2.55
C GLY A 65 -3.39 0.83 2.82
N THR A 66 -2.69 1.84 2.29
CA THR A 66 -1.23 2.02 2.43
C THR A 66 -0.78 2.67 3.75
N THR A 67 -1.70 3.16 4.57
CA THR A 67 -1.39 3.79 5.86
C THR A 67 -1.24 2.74 6.95
N LEU A 68 -0.07 2.72 7.60
CA LEU A 68 0.27 1.73 8.64
C LEU A 68 0.20 2.29 10.06
N GLN A 69 -0.50 3.40 10.28
CA GLN A 69 -0.75 3.92 11.62
C GLN A 69 -2.19 4.45 11.72
N CYS A 70 -2.91 3.98 12.74
CA CYS A 70 -4.28 4.44 12.97
C CYS A 70 -4.26 5.83 13.63
N HIS A 71 -4.90 6.82 13.01
CA HIS A 71 -5.03 8.17 13.59
C HIS A 71 -5.89 8.22 14.86
N LYS A 72 -6.75 7.21 15.07
CA LYS A 72 -7.67 7.16 16.22
C LYS A 72 -7.06 6.46 17.44
N CYS A 73 -6.60 5.22 17.27
CA CYS A 73 -6.01 4.45 18.37
C CYS A 73 -4.48 4.53 18.42
N GLN A 74 -3.84 5.27 17.51
CA GLN A 74 -2.39 5.53 17.45
C GLN A 74 -1.49 4.28 17.30
N ARG A 75 -2.08 3.10 17.11
CA ARG A 75 -1.37 1.83 16.91
C ARG A 75 -0.77 1.74 15.51
N GLN A 76 0.42 1.17 15.44
CA GLN A 76 1.02 0.72 14.18
C GLN A 76 0.27 -0.51 13.68
N LEU A 77 -0.10 -0.49 12.41
CA LEU A 77 -0.88 -1.54 11.77
C LEU A 77 0.07 -2.53 11.09
N PRO A 78 -0.13 -3.84 11.29
CA PRO A 78 0.53 -4.86 10.51
C PRO A 78 0.12 -4.74 9.04
N TYR A 79 1.04 -5.07 8.15
CA TYR A 79 0.83 -5.02 6.71
C TYR A 79 0.81 -6.42 6.12
N CYS A 80 0.10 -6.55 5.00
CA CYS A 80 0.00 -7.74 4.19
C CYS A 80 1.24 -7.88 3.32
N ILE A 81 1.93 -9.01 3.39
CA ILE A 81 3.11 -9.29 2.57
C ILE A 81 2.82 -9.43 1.06
N ALA A 82 1.58 -9.72 0.68
CA ALA A 82 1.18 -9.88 -0.72
C ALA A 82 0.81 -8.53 -1.38
N SER A 83 0.13 -7.64 -0.65
CA SER A 83 -0.38 -6.37 -1.22
C SER A 83 0.32 -5.11 -0.73
N GLY A 84 1.09 -5.19 0.37
CA GLY A 84 1.71 -4.05 1.03
C GLY A 84 0.74 -3.13 1.79
N ARG A 85 -0.55 -3.49 1.86
CA ARG A 85 -1.59 -2.73 2.58
C ARG A 85 -1.73 -3.21 4.02
N HIS A 86 -2.31 -2.41 4.91
CA HIS A 86 -2.61 -2.87 6.26
C HIS A 86 -3.59 -4.05 6.25
N ILE A 87 -3.47 -4.95 7.23
CA ILE A 87 -4.38 -6.09 7.37
C ILE A 87 -5.78 -5.66 7.83
N VAL A 88 -6.78 -6.48 7.52
CA VAL A 88 -8.16 -6.31 7.98
C VAL A 88 -8.54 -7.53 8.82
N SER A 89 -9.23 -7.32 9.95
CA SER A 89 -9.52 -8.39 10.93
C SER A 89 -10.26 -9.60 10.36
N ASN A 90 -11.10 -9.39 9.34
CA ASN A 90 -11.94 -10.43 8.76
C ASN A 90 -11.30 -11.14 7.55
N ASP A 91 -10.13 -10.68 7.11
CA ASP A 91 -9.41 -11.26 5.96
C ASP A 91 -7.93 -11.51 6.28
N VAL A 92 -7.51 -11.42 7.53
CA VAL A 92 -6.11 -11.70 7.91
C VAL A 92 -5.84 -13.20 7.91
N THR A 93 -4.69 -13.57 7.36
CA THR A 93 -4.11 -14.91 7.42
C THR A 93 -2.61 -14.79 7.67
N PHE A 94 -1.93 -15.92 7.83
CA PHE A 94 -0.48 -15.97 8.03
C PHE A 94 0.12 -17.01 7.10
N CYS A 95 1.33 -16.75 6.61
CA CYS A 95 2.08 -17.75 5.86
C CYS A 95 2.34 -18.98 6.76
N PRO A 96 2.08 -20.22 6.30
CA PRO A 96 2.32 -21.42 7.11
C PRO A 96 3.77 -21.66 7.49
N GLU A 97 4.73 -21.10 6.74
CA GLU A 97 6.16 -21.33 6.94
C GLU A 97 6.83 -20.22 7.76
N CYS A 98 6.67 -18.95 7.34
CA CYS A 98 7.34 -17.82 7.97
C CYS A 98 6.45 -17.02 8.93
N GLU A 99 5.17 -17.41 9.06
CA GLU A 99 4.20 -16.79 9.96
C GLU A 99 4.02 -15.28 9.77
N PHE A 100 4.39 -14.73 8.61
CA PHE A 100 4.15 -13.32 8.30
C PHE A 100 2.67 -13.06 7.97
N PRO A 101 2.13 -11.91 8.39
CA PRO A 101 0.73 -11.54 8.15
C PRO A 101 0.47 -11.23 6.67
N ALA A 102 -0.69 -11.68 6.20
CA ALA A 102 -1.20 -11.40 4.86
C ALA A 102 -2.72 -11.19 4.90
N LEU A 103 -3.25 -10.55 3.86
CA LEU A 103 -4.66 -10.66 3.51
C LEU A 103 -4.85 -12.00 2.80
N ARG A 104 -5.78 -12.81 3.29
CA ARG A 104 -6.09 -14.14 2.75
C ARG A 104 -6.50 -14.01 1.29
N SER A 105 -7.39 -13.07 0.97
CA SER A 105 -7.81 -12.82 -0.41
C SER A 105 -6.65 -12.52 -1.36
N GLU A 106 -5.62 -11.80 -0.92
CA GLU A 106 -4.45 -11.47 -1.73
C GLU A 106 -3.45 -12.62 -1.79
N LEU A 107 -3.18 -13.28 -0.66
CA LEU A 107 -2.23 -14.40 -0.62
C LEU A 107 -2.76 -15.63 -1.37
N THR A 108 -4.08 -15.81 -1.42
CA THR A 108 -4.73 -16.83 -2.24
C THR A 108 -4.50 -16.59 -3.73
N LYS A 109 -4.50 -15.33 -4.21
CA LYS A 109 -4.18 -15.03 -5.63
C LYS A 109 -2.76 -15.48 -5.98
N PHE A 110 -1.78 -15.21 -5.11
CA PHE A 110 -0.41 -15.70 -5.29
C PHE A 110 -0.38 -17.23 -5.38
N ALA A 111 -1.09 -17.93 -4.48
CA ALA A 111 -1.18 -19.39 -4.51
C ALA A 111 -1.83 -19.91 -5.80
N ASP A 112 -2.90 -19.26 -6.26
CA ASP A 112 -3.63 -19.63 -7.49
C ASP A 112 -2.78 -19.39 -8.75
N ASP A 113 -1.94 -18.35 -8.75
CA ASP A 113 -0.98 -18.03 -9.81
C ASP A 113 0.27 -18.93 -9.76
N GLY A 114 0.38 -19.81 -8.76
CA GLY A 114 1.52 -20.71 -8.55
C GLY A 114 2.77 -20.00 -8.04
N GLU A 115 2.61 -18.80 -7.48
CA GLU A 115 3.68 -18.03 -6.86
C GLU A 115 3.85 -18.43 -5.39
N GLY A 116 5.11 -18.49 -4.93
CA GLY A 116 5.44 -18.73 -3.54
C GLY A 116 5.24 -17.50 -2.65
N CYS A 117 5.47 -17.67 -1.35
CA CYS A 117 5.42 -16.60 -0.37
C CYS A 117 6.40 -15.46 -0.72
N PRO A 118 5.94 -14.19 -0.81
CA PRO A 118 6.82 -13.05 -1.12
C PRO A 118 7.95 -12.81 -0.10
N MET A 119 7.80 -13.33 1.13
CA MET A 119 8.80 -13.15 2.19
C MET A 119 9.82 -14.28 2.26
N CYS A 120 9.38 -15.54 2.27
CA CYS A 120 10.26 -16.70 2.47
C CYS A 120 10.46 -17.58 1.22
N GLY A 121 9.67 -17.36 0.17
CA GLY A 121 9.73 -18.14 -1.07
C GLY A 121 9.15 -19.56 -0.97
N SER A 122 8.57 -19.96 0.16
CA SER A 122 7.93 -21.27 0.30
C SER A 122 6.66 -21.38 -0.56
N ASP A 123 6.38 -22.57 -1.06
CA ASP A 123 5.13 -22.83 -1.78
C ASP A 123 3.91 -22.58 -0.88
N ILE A 124 2.89 -21.92 -1.43
CA ILE A 124 1.64 -21.65 -0.71
C ILE A 124 0.53 -22.45 -1.39
N LYS A 125 -0.27 -23.14 -0.59
CA LYS A 125 -1.50 -23.81 -1.05
C LYS A 125 -2.72 -23.04 -0.55
N ALA A 126 -3.63 -22.71 -1.46
CA ALA A 126 -4.83 -21.94 -1.13
C ALA A 126 -5.66 -22.59 -0.01
N GLU A 127 -5.68 -23.92 0.07
CA GLU A 127 -6.43 -24.68 1.09
C GLU A 127 -5.85 -24.55 2.50
N GLN A 128 -4.56 -24.18 2.62
CA GLN A 128 -3.90 -23.98 3.91
C GLN A 128 -4.19 -22.58 4.50
N LEU A 129 -4.68 -21.66 3.67
CA LEU A 129 -4.92 -20.27 4.06
C LEU A 129 -6.30 -20.12 4.70
N THR A 130 -6.30 -20.00 6.03
CA THR A 130 -7.52 -19.76 6.82
C THR A 130 -7.50 -18.37 7.46
N VAL A 131 -8.69 -17.79 7.68
CA VAL A 131 -8.79 -16.51 8.40
C VAL A 131 -8.40 -16.73 9.85
N ALA A 132 -7.42 -15.99 10.32
CA ALA A 132 -6.91 -16.11 11.69
C ALA A 132 -7.73 -15.25 12.65
N GLY A 133 -8.54 -15.90 13.50
CA GLY A 133 -9.34 -15.20 14.52
C GLY A 133 -8.51 -14.64 15.68
N ASP A 134 -7.36 -15.24 15.95
CA ASP A 134 -6.41 -14.92 17.03
C ASP A 134 -5.19 -14.12 16.54
N TRP A 135 -5.32 -13.42 15.40
CA TRP A 135 -4.23 -12.73 14.73
C TRP A 135 -3.45 -11.74 15.61
N GLN A 136 -4.10 -11.11 16.61
CA GLN A 136 -3.44 -10.17 17.52
C GLN A 136 -2.32 -10.86 18.31
N ALA A 137 -2.61 -12.03 18.88
CA ALA A 137 -1.65 -12.78 19.69
C ALA A 137 -0.45 -13.22 18.85
N LYS A 138 -0.68 -13.66 17.60
CA LYS A 138 0.40 -14.06 16.70
C LYS A 138 1.36 -12.91 16.36
N ILE A 139 0.82 -11.72 16.14
CA ILE A 139 1.63 -10.55 15.80
C ILE A 139 2.42 -10.06 17.02
N GLU A 140 1.80 -10.07 18.19
CA GLU A 140 2.46 -9.69 19.45
C GLU A 140 3.57 -10.67 19.83
N ALA A 141 3.39 -11.97 19.57
CA ALA A 141 4.41 -12.99 19.78
C ALA A 141 5.68 -12.71 18.95
N HIS A 142 5.55 -12.38 17.66
CA HIS A 142 6.69 -12.08 16.80
C HIS A 142 7.38 -10.73 17.06
N LEU A 143 6.74 -9.80 17.78
CA LEU A 143 7.34 -8.51 18.17
C LEU A 143 8.14 -8.59 19.47
N SER A 144 8.06 -9.71 20.19
CA SER A 144 8.66 -9.89 21.52
C SER A 144 10.00 -10.63 21.51
N ASP A 145 10.45 -11.10 20.34
CA ASP A 145 11.78 -11.69 20.07
C ASP A 145 12.70 -10.68 19.36
#